data_AF-A0A5F1FST1-F1
#
_entry.id   AF-A0A5F1FST1-F1
#
_cell.length_a   1.000
_cell.length_b   1.000
_cell.length_c   1.000
_cell.angle_alpha   90.00
_cell.angle_beta   90.00
_cell.angle_gamma   90.00
#
_symmetry.space_group_name_H-M   'P 1'
#
loop_
_entity.id
_entity.type
_entity.pdbx_description
1 polymer ?
#
loop_
_entity_poly.entity_id
_entity_poly.type
_entity_poly.pdbx_seq_one_letter_code
_entity_poly.pdbx_strand_id
1 'polypeptide(L)' 'MKKVVPMAFVSVLFLSGCNDKVYDVDYYFANQSEAKNVIEQCSQGKITNENCDNAKAAIQKQKREDWIKAHGGK' A
#
# COMPACT_ATOMS: atom_id res chain seq x y z
N MET A 1 -48.20 -16.46 -12.25
CA MET A 1 -47.43 -15.28 -11.80
C MET A 1 -45.96 -15.67 -11.71
N LYS A 2 -45.13 -15.30 -12.71
CA LYS A 2 -43.71 -15.67 -12.76
C LYS A 2 -42.92 -14.56 -12.06
N LYS A 3 -42.44 -14.81 -10.84
CA LYS A 3 -41.63 -13.85 -10.09
C LYS A 3 -40.23 -13.84 -10.70
N VAL A 4 -39.90 -12.78 -11.43
CA VAL A 4 -38.54 -12.48 -11.86
C VAL A 4 -37.83 -11.79 -10.71
N VAL A 5 -36.88 -12.48 -10.07
CA VAL A 5 -35.95 -11.88 -9.12
C VAL A 5 -34.81 -11.28 -9.94
N PRO A 6 -34.59 -9.95 -9.94
CA PRO A 6 -33.42 -9.42 -10.59
C PRO A 6 -32.22 -9.64 -9.65
N MET A 7 -31.41 -10.64 -10.00
CA MET A 7 -30.07 -10.83 -9.44
C MET A 7 -29.22 -9.61 -9.85
N ALA A 8 -29.14 -8.60 -8.99
CA ALA A 8 -28.34 -7.43 -9.25
C ALA A 8 -26.85 -7.80 -9.14
N PHE A 9 -26.15 -7.62 -10.26
CA PHE A 9 -24.73 -7.77 -10.44
C PHE A 9 -23.95 -7.02 -9.34
N VAL A 10 -23.13 -7.74 -8.57
CA VAL A 10 -22.03 -7.13 -7.83
C VAL A 10 -20.99 -6.73 -8.86
N SER A 11 -21.07 -5.48 -9.32
CA SER A 11 -20.03 -4.85 -10.11
C SER A 11 -18.78 -4.75 -9.24
N VAL A 12 -17.88 -5.72 -9.39
CA VAL A 12 -16.49 -5.58 -8.97
C VAL A 12 -15.93 -4.48 -9.85
N LEU A 13 -16.00 -3.24 -9.36
CA LEU A 13 -15.25 -2.12 -9.89
C LEU A 13 -13.78 -2.51 -9.74
N PHE A 14 -13.22 -3.12 -10.77
CA PHE A 14 -11.79 -3.04 -11.01
C PHE A 14 -11.51 -1.55 -11.18
N LEU A 15 -11.21 -0.87 -10.06
CA LEU A 15 -10.44 0.34 -10.08
C LEU A 15 -9.10 -0.06 -10.69
N SER A 16 -9.04 -0.06 -12.01
CA SER A 16 -7.81 0.14 -12.75
C SER A 16 -7.25 1.44 -12.20
N GLY A 17 -6.37 1.32 -11.21
CA GLY A 17 -5.65 2.44 -10.63
C GLY A 17 -5.07 3.23 -11.78
N CYS A 18 -5.08 4.55 -11.64
CA CYS A 18 -4.18 5.40 -12.42
C CYS A 18 -2.84 4.68 -12.54
N ASN A 19 -2.24 4.73 -13.73
CA ASN A 19 -0.99 4.09 -14.08
C ASN A 19 0.17 4.79 -13.33
N ASP A 20 0.05 4.91 -12.02
CA ASP A 20 1.01 5.46 -11.10
C ASP A 20 2.21 4.54 -11.10
N LYS A 21 3.36 5.14 -11.33
CA LYS A 21 4.64 4.45 -11.32
C LYS A 21 4.75 3.62 -10.03
N VAL A 22 5.08 2.34 -10.18
CA VAL A 22 5.44 1.49 -9.05
C VAL A 22 6.86 1.86 -8.65
N TYR A 23 7.03 2.29 -7.40
CA TYR A 23 8.32 2.59 -6.80
C TYR A 23 8.75 1.44 -5.91
N ASP A 24 10.06 1.17 -5.88
CA ASP A 24 10.63 0.12 -5.07
C ASP A 24 10.76 0.52 -3.58
N VAL A 25 11.17 -0.45 -2.77
CA VAL A 25 11.38 -0.27 -1.34
C VAL A 25 12.46 0.77 -1.04
N ASP A 26 13.51 0.86 -1.85
CA ASP A 26 14.65 1.74 -1.60
C ASP A 26 14.29 3.21 -1.86
N TYR A 27 13.47 3.48 -2.88
CA TYR A 27 12.86 4.79 -3.11
C TYR A 27 12.07 5.25 -1.88
N TYR A 28 11.17 4.41 -1.37
CA TYR A 28 10.35 4.77 -0.20
C TYR A 28 11.17 4.86 1.09
N PHE A 29 12.25 4.08 1.19
CA PHE A 29 13.17 4.16 2.32
C PHE A 29 13.90 5.51 2.33
N ALA A 30 14.30 6.02 1.17
CA ALA A 30 14.88 7.35 1.01
C ALA A 30 13.82 8.48 1.16
N ASN A 31 12.56 8.22 0.79
CA ASN A 31 11.47 9.20 0.76
C ASN A 31 10.36 8.87 1.77
N GLN A 32 10.68 8.92 3.07
CA GLN A 32 9.76 8.46 4.12
C GLN A 32 8.45 9.22 4.23
N SER A 33 8.44 10.52 3.88
CA SER A 33 7.20 11.31 3.86
C SER A 33 6.21 10.75 2.83
N GLU A 34 6.73 10.40 1.65
CA GLU A 34 5.94 9.81 0.57
C GLU A 34 5.51 8.38 0.93
N ALA A 35 6.38 7.59 1.56
CA ALA A 35 6.02 6.27 2.06
C ALA A 35 4.85 6.32 3.07
N LYS A 36 4.84 7.30 3.98
CA LYS A 36 3.74 7.50 4.94
C LYS A 36 2.45 7.89 4.25
N ASN A 37 2.51 8.80 3.28
CA ASN A 37 1.35 9.20 2.48
C ASN A 37 0.76 8.00 1.72
N VAL A 38 1.60 7.22 1.05
CA VAL A 38 1.17 6.00 0.34
C VAL A 38 0.51 5.01 1.30
N ILE A 39 1.08 4.76 2.49
CA ILE A 39 0.46 3.89 3.50
C ILE A 39 -0.93 4.41 3.94
N GLU A 40 -1.10 5.72 4.10
CA GLU A 40 -2.40 6.32 4.41
C GLU A 40 -3.40 6.13 3.27
N GLN A 41 -2.98 6.33 2.03
CA GLN A 41 -3.84 6.08 0.87
C GLN A 41 -4.22 4.59 0.76
N CYS A 42 -3.31 3.67 1.11
CA CYS A 42 -3.59 2.25 1.20
C CYS A 42 -4.61 1.91 2.29
N SER A 43 -4.53 2.53 3.47
CA SER A 43 -5.49 2.28 4.56
C SER A 43 -6.89 2.81 4.24
N GLN A 44 -6.96 3.85 3.41
CA GLN A 44 -8.21 4.41 2.88
C GLN A 44 -8.74 3.64 1.66
N GLY A 45 -8.03 2.62 1.17
CA GLY A 45 -8.39 1.85 -0.03
C GLY A 45 -8.32 2.66 -1.33
N LYS A 46 -7.65 3.82 -1.32
CA LYS A 46 -7.48 4.68 -2.51
C LYS A 46 -6.50 4.08 -3.51
N ILE A 47 -5.48 3.41 -3.01
CA ILE A 47 -4.54 2.60 -3.80
C ILE A 47 -4.45 1.22 -3.17
N THR A 48 -4.30 0.21 -4.01
CA THR A 48 -4.23 -1.20 -3.61
C THR A 48 -3.15 -1.97 -4.38
N ASN A 49 -2.19 -1.23 -4.95
CA ASN A 49 -1.13 -1.78 -5.80
C ASN A 49 0.17 -2.04 -5.00
N GLU A 50 1.22 -2.45 -5.71
CA GLU A 50 2.52 -2.81 -5.14
C GLU A 50 3.18 -1.69 -4.31
N ASN A 51 2.82 -0.41 -4.56
CA ASN A 51 3.32 0.70 -3.73
C ASN A 51 2.90 0.57 -2.27
N CYS A 52 1.76 -0.06 -1.98
CA CYS A 52 1.34 -0.34 -0.61
C CYS A 52 2.31 -1.25 0.13
N ASP A 53 2.76 -2.31 -0.53
CA ASP A 53 3.67 -3.29 0.07
C ASP A 53 5.09 -2.72 0.14
N ASN A 54 5.53 -2.04 -0.92
CA ASN A 54 6.86 -1.42 -0.97
C ASN A 54 7.02 -0.32 0.09
N ALA A 55 6.03 0.56 0.26
CA ALA A 55 6.05 1.59 1.28
C ALA A 55 6.04 1.02 2.70
N LYS A 56 5.23 -0.03 2.96
CA LYS A 56 5.22 -0.73 4.26
C LYS A 56 6.57 -1.38 4.56
N ALA A 57 7.16 -2.07 3.58
CA ALA A 57 8.46 -2.72 3.72
C ALA A 57 9.56 -1.70 4.03
N ALA A 58 9.53 -0.52 3.38
CA ALA A 58 10.48 0.56 3.63
C ALA A 58 10.42 1.07 5.09
N ILE A 59 9.23 1.34 5.62
CA ILE A 59 9.06 1.77 7.02
C ILE A 59 9.51 0.67 8.00
N GLN A 60 9.25 -0.60 7.70
CA GLN A 60 9.74 -1.70 8.52
C GLN A 60 11.26 -1.83 8.49
N LYS A 61 11.88 -1.68 7.31
CA LYS A 61 13.34 -1.67 7.14
C LYS A 61 13.97 -0.57 8.00
N GLN A 62 13.43 0.64 7.95
CA GLN A 62 13.87 1.75 8.79
C GLN A 62 13.79 1.43 10.29
N LYS A 63 12.64 0.93 10.77
CA LYS A 63 12.49 0.57 12.18
C LYS A 63 13.52 -0.47 12.64
N ARG A 64 13.85 -1.45 11.78
CA ARG A 64 14.91 -2.42 12.06
C ARG A 64 16.28 -1.75 12.14
N GLU A 65 16.61 -0.87 11.20
CA GLU A 65 17.88 -0.15 11.23
C GLU A 65 18.02 0.75 12.46
N ASP A 66 16.96 1.47 12.82
CA ASP A 66 16.95 2.31 14.02
C ASP A 66 17.12 1.47 15.29
N TRP A 67 16.47 0.29 15.34
CA TRP A 67 16.65 -0.64 16.44
C TRP A 67 18.08 -1.19 16.52
N ILE A 68 18.68 -1.58 15.40
CA ILE A 68 20.08 -2.05 15.32
C ILE A 68 21.04 -0.93 15.72
N LYS A 69 20.83 0.31 15.27
CA LYS A 69 21.68 1.44 15.69
C LYS A 69 21.58 1.68 17.20
N ALA A 70 20.40 1.53 17.78
CA ALA A 70 20.18 1.74 19.21
C ALA A 70 20.63 0.56 20.11
N HIS A 71 20.63 -0.68 19.60
CA HIS A 71 20.81 -1.89 20.44
C HIS A 71 21.78 -2.94 19.87
N GLY A 72 22.24 -2.77 18.63
CA GLY A 72 23.04 -3.74 17.89
C GLY A 72 24.55 -3.59 18.04
N GLY A 73 25.02 -2.58 18.76
CA GLY A 73 26.42 -2.46 19.16
C GLY A 73 26.75 -3.43 20.29
N LYS A 74 27.41 -4.54 19.97
CA LYS A 74 28.27 -5.27 20.90
C LYS A 74 29.72 -4.96 20.59
#